data_AF-A0A2G9P240-F1
#
_entry.id   AF-A0A2G9P240-F1
#
_cell.length_a   1.000
_cell.length_b   1.000
_cell.length_c   1.000
_cell.angle_alpha   90.00
_cell.angle_beta   90.00
_cell.angle_gamma   90.00
#
_symmetry.space_group_name_H-M   'P 1'
#
loop_
_entity.id
_entity.type
_entity.pdbx_description
1 polymer ?
#
loop_
_entity_poly.entity_id
_entity_poly.type
_entity_poly.pdbx_seq_one_letter_code
_entity_poly.pdbx_strand_id
1 'polypeptide(L)'
;MVIEHCIAARAAFVICPCCYGFIQNTVKTTFPRSGRFQEVLSYKEHMILCRFADQTAVQLPPERRLIGKRCMGLVDLDRAWAAEQCGYKAHVISMEPESCSPKNNLIVGFPV
;
A
#
# COMPACT_ATOMS: atom_id res chain seq x y z
N MET A 1 0.94 -8.05 9.09
CA MET A 1 0.34 -7.97 7.73
C MET A 1 0.87 -9.12 6.87
N VAL A 2 0.18 -9.52 5.79
CA VAL A 2 0.61 -10.65 4.92
C VAL A 2 2.05 -10.45 4.41
N ILE A 3 2.39 -9.23 3.98
CA ILE A 3 3.76 -8.87 3.56
C ILE A 3 4.81 -9.23 4.61
N GLU A 4 4.55 -8.95 5.89
CA GLU A 4 5.53 -9.21 6.96
C GLU A 4 5.78 -10.71 7.15
N HIS A 5 4.75 -11.54 6.98
CA HIS A 5 4.91 -13.00 7.01
C HIS A 5 5.72 -13.50 5.82
N CYS A 6 5.49 -12.96 4.63
CA CYS A 6 6.29 -13.29 3.44
C CYS A 6 7.75 -12.88 3.62
N ILE A 7 8.01 -11.67 4.12
CA ILE A 7 9.35 -11.17 4.41
C ILE A 7 10.06 -12.08 5.41
N ALA A 8 9.41 -12.42 6.53
CA ALA A 8 9.98 -13.29 7.56
C ALA A 8 10.32 -14.69 7.03
N ALA A 9 9.53 -15.21 6.08
CA ALA A 9 9.76 -16.50 5.44
C ALA A 9 10.72 -16.44 4.23
N ARG A 10 11.25 -15.26 3.87
CA ARG A 10 12.00 -15.02 2.62
C ARG A 10 11.25 -15.50 1.36
N ALA A 11 9.93 -15.33 1.32
CA ALA A 11 9.08 -15.76 0.22
C ALA A 11 8.75 -14.60 -0.74
N ALA A 12 8.72 -14.90 -2.05
CA ALA A 12 8.11 -14.01 -3.02
C ALA A 12 6.60 -13.83 -2.72
N PHE A 13 6.04 -12.67 -3.06
CA PHE A 13 4.66 -12.34 -2.75
C PHE A 13 3.97 -11.52 -3.84
N VAL A 14 2.64 -11.69 -3.92
CA VAL A 14 1.71 -10.84 -4.65
C VAL A 14 0.59 -10.48 -3.70
N ILE A 15 0.39 -9.19 -3.45
CA ILE A 15 -0.51 -8.71 -2.41
C ILE A 15 -1.61 -7.90 -3.08
N CYS A 16 -2.83 -8.43 -3.01
CA CYS A 16 -4.04 -7.72 -3.41
C CYS A 16 -4.52 -6.74 -2.34
N PRO A 17 -5.43 -5.81 -2.67
CA PRO A 17 -5.98 -4.87 -1.70
C PRO A 17 -6.70 -5.54 -0.53
N CYS A 18 -7.25 -6.73 -0.75
CA CYS A 18 -7.79 -7.61 0.28
C CYS A 18 -6.76 -8.06 1.33
N CYS A 19 -5.49 -8.19 0.93
CA CYS A 19 -4.40 -8.72 1.75
C CYS A 19 -3.56 -7.62 2.43
N TYR A 20 -3.89 -6.36 2.20
CA TYR A 20 -3.23 -5.19 2.77
C TYR A 20 -3.23 -5.21 4.30
N GLY A 21 -4.33 -5.65 4.91
CA GLY A 21 -4.54 -5.53 6.35
C GLY A 21 -4.86 -4.09 6.78
N PHE A 22 -5.25 -3.96 8.05
CA PHE A 22 -5.67 -2.68 8.63
C PHE A 22 -4.50 -1.71 8.80
N ILE A 23 -4.77 -0.43 8.53
CA ILE A 23 -3.82 0.66 8.75
C ILE A 23 -4.13 1.32 10.08
N GLN A 24 -3.55 0.79 11.13
CA GLN A 24 -3.60 1.36 12.47
C GLN A 24 -2.27 1.08 13.16
N ASN A 25 -1.74 2.05 13.90
CA ASN A 25 -0.58 1.78 14.73
C ASN A 25 -0.92 0.70 15.75
N THR A 26 -0.08 -0.34 15.78
CA THR A 26 -0.12 -1.38 16.79
C THR A 26 1.23 -1.43 17.50
N VAL A 27 1.34 -2.24 18.55
CA VAL A 27 2.61 -2.48 19.25
C VAL A 27 3.71 -3.00 18.29
N LYS A 28 3.32 -3.66 17.19
CA LYS A 28 4.25 -4.29 16.23
C LYS A 28 4.44 -3.52 14.93
N THR A 29 3.56 -2.58 14.61
CA THR A 29 3.52 -1.93 13.30
C THR A 29 3.17 -0.46 13.48
N THR A 30 4.09 0.42 13.08
CA THR A 30 3.88 1.86 13.02
C THR A 30 3.82 2.34 11.57
N PHE A 31 3.07 3.41 11.33
CA PHE A 31 2.97 4.08 10.04
C PHE A 31 3.48 5.54 10.11
N PRO A 32 4.08 6.07 9.04
CA PRO A 32 4.47 5.39 7.80
C PRO A 32 5.53 4.30 8.00
N ARG A 33 5.65 3.37 7.06
CA ARG A 33 6.52 2.18 7.20
C ARG A 33 7.91 2.38 6.62
N SER A 34 8.01 3.02 5.48
CA SER A 34 9.28 3.28 4.82
C SER A 34 9.98 4.48 5.43
N GLY A 35 11.31 4.45 5.47
CA GLY A 35 12.11 5.57 5.99
C GLY A 35 11.82 6.88 5.24
N ARG A 36 11.67 6.80 3.90
CA ARG A 36 11.34 7.95 3.05
C ARG A 36 10.02 8.62 3.41
N PHE A 37 8.98 7.83 3.72
CA PHE A 37 7.71 8.41 4.14
C PHE A 37 7.76 8.93 5.58
N GLN A 38 8.51 8.27 6.47
CA GLN A 38 8.68 8.74 7.85
C GLN A 38 9.36 10.12 7.93
N GLU A 39 10.24 10.44 6.97
CA GLU A 39 10.90 11.75 6.87
C GLU A 39 9.95 12.87 6.43
N VAL A 40 8.91 12.55 5.67
CA VAL A 40 8.04 13.54 5.00
C VAL A 40 6.67 13.66 5.66
N LEU A 41 6.12 12.57 6.19
CA LEU A 41 4.77 12.51 6.73
C LEU A 41 4.77 12.09 8.19
N SER A 42 4.03 12.84 9.01
CA SER A 42 3.63 12.37 10.33
C SER A 42 2.62 11.22 10.23
N TYR A 43 2.47 10.47 11.32
CA TYR A 43 1.43 9.44 11.42
C TYR A 43 0.02 9.99 11.11
N LYS A 44 -0.29 11.21 11.57
CA LYS A 44 -1.62 11.82 11.34
C LYS A 44 -1.85 12.10 9.85
N GLU A 45 -0.85 12.62 9.16
CA GLU A 45 -0.95 12.90 7.71
C GLU A 45 -1.02 11.61 6.90
N HIS A 46 -0.26 10.59 7.29
CA HIS A 46 -0.37 9.26 6.70
C HIS A 46 -1.77 8.67 6.89
N MET A 47 -2.38 8.81 8.07
CA MET A 47 -3.74 8.36 8.31
C MET A 47 -4.77 9.11 7.45
N ILE A 48 -4.58 10.41 7.21
CA ILE A 48 -5.41 11.19 6.28
C ILE A 48 -5.27 10.62 4.86
N LEU A 49 -4.05 10.37 4.41
CA LEU A 49 -3.78 9.78 3.10
C LEU A 49 -4.45 8.42 2.93
N CYS A 50 -4.43 7.58 3.98
CA CYS A 50 -5.12 6.30 3.99
C CYS A 50 -6.65 6.43 3.88
N ARG A 51 -7.25 7.43 4.56
CA ARG A 51 -8.69 7.70 4.42
C ARG A 51 -9.07 8.10 3.00
N PHE A 52 -8.22 8.86 2.31
CA PHE A 52 -8.45 9.20 0.90
C PHE A 52 -8.24 7.99 -0.01
N ALA A 53 -7.29 7.11 0.28
CA ALA A 53 -7.08 5.87 -0.47
C ALA A 53 -8.30 4.95 -0.52
N ASP A 54 -9.20 5.04 0.47
CA ASP A 54 -10.47 4.29 0.47
C ASP A 54 -11.56 4.90 -0.42
N GLN A 55 -11.37 6.14 -0.92
CA GLN A 55 -12.35 6.86 -1.74
C GLN A 55 -12.28 6.50 -3.23
N THR A 56 -12.24 5.21 -3.54
CA THR A 56 -12.17 4.70 -4.93
C THR A 56 -13.51 4.20 -5.48
N ALA A 57 -14.54 4.13 -4.64
CA ALA A 57 -15.86 3.59 -4.99
C ALA A 57 -16.46 4.24 -6.27
N VAL A 58 -17.08 3.41 -7.11
CA VAL A 58 -17.64 3.81 -8.43
C VAL A 58 -18.68 4.94 -8.31
N GLN A 59 -19.39 5.00 -7.18
CA GLN A 59 -20.44 5.99 -6.92
C GLN A 59 -19.91 7.42 -6.73
N LEU A 60 -18.60 7.55 -6.50
CA LEU A 60 -17.96 8.85 -6.26
C LEU A 60 -17.69 9.58 -7.58
N PRO A 61 -17.68 10.93 -7.56
CA PRO A 61 -17.28 11.73 -8.71
C PRO A 61 -15.91 11.30 -9.25
N PRO A 62 -15.69 11.33 -10.58
CA PRO A 62 -14.42 10.92 -11.20
C PRO A 62 -13.17 11.57 -10.58
N GLU A 63 -13.25 12.85 -10.22
CA GLU A 63 -12.15 13.58 -9.57
C GLU A 63 -11.78 12.98 -8.21
N ARG A 64 -12.78 12.63 -7.39
CA ARG A 64 -12.54 11.98 -6.10
C ARG A 64 -11.96 10.59 -6.26
N ARG A 65 -12.43 9.82 -7.26
CA ARG A 65 -11.88 8.50 -7.57
C ARG A 65 -10.41 8.60 -8.00
N LEU A 66 -10.05 9.62 -8.80
CA LEU A 66 -8.68 9.87 -9.22
C LEU A 66 -7.78 10.20 -8.02
N ILE A 67 -8.24 11.05 -7.11
CA ILE A 67 -7.53 11.36 -5.86
C ILE A 67 -7.36 10.08 -5.04
N GLY A 68 -8.42 9.31 -4.85
CA GLY A 68 -8.37 8.04 -4.11
C GLY A 68 -7.39 7.05 -4.70
N LYS A 69 -7.36 6.90 -6.04
CA LYS A 69 -6.40 6.05 -6.76
C LYS A 69 -4.95 6.50 -6.55
N ARG A 70 -4.68 7.81 -6.58
CA ARG A 70 -3.35 8.38 -6.29
C ARG A 70 -2.94 8.12 -4.84
N CYS A 71 -3.83 8.36 -3.89
CA CYS A 71 -3.57 8.10 -2.47
C CYS A 71 -3.33 6.61 -2.21
N MET A 72 -4.12 5.72 -2.82
CA MET A 72 -3.91 4.27 -2.76
C MET A 72 -2.53 3.88 -3.28
N GLY A 73 -2.09 4.45 -4.40
CA GLY A 73 -0.73 4.24 -4.92
C GLY A 73 0.35 4.67 -3.92
N LEU A 74 0.19 5.80 -3.25
CA LEU A 74 1.15 6.29 -2.25
C LEU A 74 1.21 5.38 -1.01
N VAL A 75 0.07 4.90 -0.48
CA VAL A 75 0.05 3.93 0.62
C VAL A 75 0.75 2.62 0.23
N ASP A 76 0.49 2.15 -1.00
CA ASP A 76 1.06 0.91 -1.49
C ASP A 76 2.57 1.04 -1.76
N LEU A 77 3.01 2.22 -2.20
CA LEU A 77 4.44 2.54 -2.33
C LEU A 77 5.16 2.57 -0.99
N ASP A 78 4.56 3.14 0.06
CA ASP A 78 5.14 3.10 1.41
C ASP A 78 5.41 1.67 1.86
N ARG A 79 4.47 0.75 1.60
CA ARG A 79 4.62 -0.67 1.92
C ARG A 79 5.66 -1.36 1.04
N ALA A 80 5.68 -1.06 -0.25
CA ALA A 80 6.66 -1.62 -1.18
C ALA A 80 8.09 -1.23 -0.76
N TRP A 81 8.33 0.06 -0.49
CA TRP A 81 9.64 0.54 -0.05
C TRP A 81 10.04 0.03 1.32
N ALA A 82 9.08 -0.17 2.23
CA ALA A 82 9.36 -0.85 3.49
C ALA A 82 9.84 -2.29 3.27
N ALA A 83 9.29 -3.00 2.27
CA ALA A 83 9.79 -4.32 1.89
C ALA A 83 11.19 -4.25 1.27
N GLU A 84 11.48 -3.23 0.45
CA GLU A 84 12.82 -3.03 -0.14
C GLU A 84 13.90 -2.85 0.93
N GLN A 85 13.59 -2.16 2.03
CA GLN A 85 14.49 -2.04 3.19
C GLN A 85 14.80 -3.39 3.86
N CYS A 86 14.02 -4.43 3.59
CA CYS A 86 14.23 -5.80 4.08
C CYS A 86 14.92 -6.72 3.05
N GLY A 87 15.56 -6.16 2.01
CA GLY A 87 16.28 -6.95 1.00
C GLY A 87 15.37 -7.57 -0.06
N TYR A 88 14.28 -6.88 -0.41
CA TYR A 88 13.40 -7.26 -1.50
C TYR A 88 13.52 -6.27 -2.66
N LYS A 89 13.14 -6.71 -3.85
CA LYS A 89 12.75 -5.83 -4.93
C LYS A 89 11.23 -5.83 -5.03
N ALA A 90 10.60 -4.67 -4.88
CA ALA A 90 9.15 -4.55 -4.79
C ALA A 90 8.59 -3.57 -5.84
N HIS A 91 7.44 -3.90 -6.40
CA HIS A 91 6.76 -3.13 -7.43
C HIS A 91 5.29 -2.97 -7.11
N VAL A 92 4.75 -1.78 -7.35
CA VAL A 92 3.31 -1.52 -7.32
C VAL A 92 2.82 -1.48 -8.76
N ILE A 93 1.89 -2.38 -9.10
CA ILE A 93 1.30 -2.48 -10.45
C ILE A 93 -0.23 -2.39 -10.36
N SER A 94 -0.89 -2.09 -11.47
CA SER A 94 -2.36 -2.15 -11.54
C SER A 94 -2.80 -3.43 -12.27
N MET A 95 -3.91 -4.04 -11.84
CA MET A 95 -4.55 -5.13 -12.55
C MET A 95 -5.15 -4.63 -13.88
N GLU A 96 -5.21 -5.53 -14.86
CA GLU A 96 -5.82 -5.28 -16.16
C GLU A 96 -7.05 -6.20 -16.35
N PRO A 97 -8.21 -5.67 -16.78
CA PRO A 97 -8.49 -4.27 -17.12
C PRO A 97 -8.59 -3.37 -15.88
N GLU A 98 -8.31 -2.07 -16.03
CA GLU A 98 -8.37 -1.12 -14.90
C GLU A 98 -9.76 -1.05 -14.24
N SER A 99 -10.80 -1.40 -14.97
CA SER A 99 -12.19 -1.43 -14.49
C SER A 99 -12.54 -2.67 -13.68
N CYS A 100 -11.62 -3.62 -13.48
CA CYS A 100 -11.91 -4.88 -12.79
C CYS A 100 -12.29 -4.68 -11.31
N SER A 101 -11.75 -3.65 -10.66
CA SER A 101 -12.03 -3.32 -9.27
C SER A 101 -11.68 -1.85 -8.99
N PRO A 102 -12.46 -1.14 -8.17
CA PRO A 102 -12.08 0.18 -7.64
C PRO A 102 -10.71 0.19 -6.94
N LYS A 103 -10.35 -0.93 -6.32
CA LYS A 103 -9.04 -1.18 -5.71
C LYS A 103 -8.36 -2.27 -6.53
N ASN A 104 -7.54 -1.88 -7.48
CA ASN A 104 -6.87 -2.76 -8.42
C ASN A 104 -5.34 -2.64 -8.38
N ASN A 105 -4.78 -2.01 -7.34
CA ASN A 105 -3.34 -2.06 -7.12
C ASN A 105 -2.91 -3.45 -6.63
N LEU A 106 -1.72 -3.87 -7.02
CA LEU A 106 -1.04 -5.06 -6.51
C LEU A 106 0.35 -4.66 -6.06
N ILE A 107 0.81 -5.21 -4.94
CA ILE A 107 2.21 -5.11 -4.51
C ILE A 107 2.86 -6.45 -4.78
N VAL A 108 3.86 -6.47 -5.65
CA VAL A 108 4.63 -7.67 -6.00
C VAL A 108 6.03 -7.52 -5.44
N GLY A 109 6.55 -8.53 -4.77
CA GLY A 109 7.90 -8.50 -4.23
C GLY A 109 8.59 -9.84 -4.31
N PHE A 110 9.90 -9.82 -4.53
CA PHE A 110 10.76 -11.00 -4.50
C PHE A 110 12.07 -10.72 -3.73
N PRO A 111 12.62 -11.72 -3.02
CA PRO A 111 13.87 -11.55 -2.28
C PRO A 111 15.06 -11.30 -3.23
N VAL A 112 16.00 -10.49 -2.78
CA VAL A 112 17.32 -10.30 -3.41
C VAL A 112 18.37 -11.16 -2.70
#